data_AF-A0A8B6H1A8-F1
#
_entry.id   AF-A0A8B6H1A8-F1
#
_cell.length_a   1.000
_cell.length_b   1.000
_cell.length_c   1.000
_cell.angle_alpha   90.00
_cell.angle_beta   90.00
_cell.angle_gamma   90.00
#
_symmetry.space_group_name_H-M   'P 1'
#
loop_
_entity.id
_entity.type
_entity.pdbx_description
1 polymer ?
#
loop_
_entity_poly.entity_id
_entity_poly.type
_entity_poly.pdbx_seq_one_letter_code
_entity_poly.pdbx_strand_id
1 'polypeptide(L)'
;MMKESKKERLEYKLEALKCTGNILEEYSLDRFSEIWQIAQPDLSKAGNKNGEDDDIKPEMKQKKFNCYFVILGQSWPSVVTTQDEFGSKFSDLLLTSLLHNTWKIQVTILKSLFKLIDRYHIFQKDKILLHKAVVQGLTTRMLETMIPSLGNIKYTVIRHEALSTTELLINKVIDVDGILSSDILSKVQDALSAMSGDSSPELQDKSHELLKQITVKISTIE
;
A
#
# COMPACT_ATOMS: atom_id res chain seq x y z
N MET A 1 9.43 37.59 -2.63
CA MET A 1 8.07 37.45 -3.21
C MET A 1 7.91 36.18 -4.05
N MET A 2 8.73 35.90 -5.09
CA MET A 2 8.51 34.72 -5.97
C MET A 2 8.54 33.34 -5.27
N LYS A 3 9.34 33.15 -4.21
CA LYS A 3 9.37 31.87 -3.46
C LYS A 3 8.06 31.61 -2.69
N GLU A 4 7.45 32.65 -2.11
CA GLU A 4 6.17 32.50 -1.39
C GLU A 4 5.03 32.22 -2.36
N SER A 5 5.00 32.89 -3.53
CA SER A 5 3.99 32.63 -4.57
C SER A 5 4.05 31.20 -5.13
N LYS A 6 5.25 30.61 -5.27
CA LYS A 6 5.41 29.20 -5.69
C LYS A 6 4.87 28.23 -4.63
N LYS A 7 5.06 28.55 -3.34
CA LYS A 7 4.57 27.75 -2.21
C LYS A 7 3.04 27.80 -2.12
N GLU A 8 2.45 28.99 -2.18
CA GLU A 8 0.99 29.17 -2.18
C GLU A 8 0.35 28.43 -3.36
N ARG A 9 0.96 28.49 -4.56
CA ARG A 9 0.51 27.73 -5.73
C ARG A 9 0.57 26.21 -5.51
N LEU A 10 1.58 25.72 -4.81
CA LEU A 10 1.69 24.30 -4.48
C LEU A 10 0.64 23.88 -3.45
N GLU A 11 0.46 24.64 -2.37
CA GLU A 11 -0.56 24.37 -1.36
C GLU A 11 -1.96 24.31 -1.98
N TYR A 12 -2.31 25.29 -2.81
CA TYR A 12 -3.56 25.30 -3.57
C TYR A 12 -3.71 24.06 -4.47
N LYS A 13 -2.64 23.69 -5.19
CA LYS A 13 -2.64 22.47 -6.04
C LYS A 13 -2.89 21.21 -5.21
N LEU A 14 -2.26 21.09 -4.03
CA LEU A 14 -2.43 19.92 -3.17
C LEU A 14 -3.85 19.84 -2.60
N GLU A 15 -4.47 20.95 -2.23
CA GLU A 15 -5.87 20.96 -1.79
C GLU A 15 -6.83 20.60 -2.92
N ALA A 16 -6.63 21.15 -4.13
CA ALA A 16 -7.42 20.79 -5.30
C ALA A 16 -7.31 19.28 -5.64
N LEU A 17 -6.11 18.71 -5.52
CA LEU A 17 -5.89 17.27 -5.69
C LEU A 17 -6.63 16.45 -4.63
N LYS A 18 -6.57 16.83 -3.36
CA LYS A 18 -7.34 16.14 -2.30
C LYS A 18 -8.84 16.14 -2.58
N CYS A 19 -9.41 17.29 -2.94
CA CYS A 19 -10.82 17.38 -3.33
C CYS A 19 -11.13 16.48 -4.54
N THR A 20 -10.26 16.48 -5.55
CA THR A 20 -10.39 15.61 -6.72
C THR A 20 -10.38 14.14 -6.32
N GLY A 21 -9.44 13.71 -5.48
CA GLY A 21 -9.34 12.33 -5.00
C GLY A 21 -10.62 11.85 -4.31
N ASN A 22 -11.21 12.68 -3.45
CA ASN A 22 -12.49 12.36 -2.80
C ASN A 22 -13.62 12.17 -3.81
N ILE A 23 -13.71 13.03 -4.84
CA ILE A 23 -14.73 12.92 -5.90
C ILE A 23 -14.51 11.65 -6.73
N LEU A 24 -13.27 11.39 -7.15
CA LEU A 24 -12.95 10.21 -7.95
C LEU A 24 -13.29 8.92 -7.20
N GLU A 25 -13.01 8.87 -5.90
CA GLU A 25 -13.32 7.73 -5.05
C GLU A 25 -14.84 7.56 -4.85
N GLU A 26 -15.55 8.61 -4.43
CA GLU A 26 -16.99 8.56 -4.14
C GLU A 26 -17.80 8.12 -5.37
N TYR A 27 -17.45 8.64 -6.55
CA TYR A 27 -18.15 8.35 -7.80
C TYR A 27 -17.51 7.22 -8.62
N SER A 28 -16.47 6.55 -8.09
CA SER A 28 -15.75 5.47 -8.77
C SER A 28 -15.31 5.83 -10.21
N LEU A 29 -14.84 7.07 -10.40
CA LEU A 29 -14.46 7.59 -11.72
C LEU A 29 -13.03 7.17 -12.06
N ASP A 30 -12.86 6.52 -13.21
CA ASP A 30 -11.53 6.17 -13.69
C ASP A 30 -10.82 7.40 -14.28
N ARG A 31 -9.89 7.96 -13.51
CA ARG A 31 -8.92 8.99 -13.91
C ARG A 31 -7.51 8.66 -13.44
N PHE A 32 -7.22 7.37 -13.26
CA PHE A 32 -5.97 6.94 -12.65
C PHE A 32 -4.76 7.32 -13.51
N SER A 33 -4.87 7.23 -14.84
CA SER A 33 -3.81 7.61 -15.77
C SER A 33 -3.40 9.08 -15.61
N GLU A 34 -4.36 9.99 -15.51
CA GLU A 34 -4.12 11.41 -15.30
C GLU A 34 -3.48 11.68 -13.94
N ILE A 35 -3.99 11.05 -12.87
CA ILE A 35 -3.40 11.18 -11.54
C ILE A 35 -1.98 10.61 -11.50
N TRP A 36 -1.73 9.49 -12.17
CA TRP A 36 -0.42 8.87 -12.31
C TRP A 36 0.57 9.80 -12.99
N GLN A 37 0.20 10.42 -14.12
CA GLN A 37 1.06 11.37 -14.83
C GLN A 37 1.42 12.59 -13.99
N ILE A 38 0.54 13.03 -13.08
CA ILE A 38 0.80 14.13 -12.16
C ILE A 38 1.76 13.72 -11.05
N ALA A 39 1.55 12.55 -10.44
CA ALA A 39 2.23 12.13 -9.21
C ALA A 39 3.57 11.41 -9.46
N GLN A 40 3.63 10.53 -10.45
CA GLN A 40 4.75 9.61 -10.67
C GLN A 40 6.09 10.33 -10.86
N PRO A 41 6.21 11.43 -11.64
CA PRO A 41 7.51 12.07 -11.87
C PRO A 41 8.18 12.56 -10.59
N ASP A 42 7.39 13.02 -9.63
CA ASP A 42 7.88 13.52 -8.35
C ASP A 42 8.20 12.37 -7.38
N LEU A 43 7.39 11.32 -7.38
CA LEU A 43 7.59 10.14 -6.52
C LEU A 43 8.81 9.30 -6.97
N SER A 44 9.07 9.19 -8.29
CA SER A 44 10.25 8.49 -8.80
C SER A 44 11.56 9.23 -8.54
N LYS A 45 11.52 10.57 -8.46
CA LYS A 45 12.70 11.41 -8.16
C LYS A 45 13.10 11.38 -6.69
N ALA A 46 12.29 10.80 -5.80
CA ALA A 46 12.62 10.69 -4.37
C ALA A 46 13.93 9.91 -4.10
N GLY A 47 14.39 9.07 -5.04
CA GLY A 47 15.69 8.39 -5.00
C GLY A 47 16.85 9.14 -5.66
N ASN A 48 16.60 10.20 -6.44
CA ASN A 48 17.62 10.95 -7.20
C ASN A 48 17.81 12.35 -6.58
N LYS A 49 18.95 12.57 -5.93
CA LYS A 49 19.28 13.80 -5.18
C LYS A 49 19.48 15.06 -6.04
N ASN A 50 19.30 15.00 -7.36
CA ASN A 50 19.66 16.09 -8.29
C ASN A 50 18.44 16.64 -9.06
N GLY A 51 17.35 16.93 -8.34
CA GLY A 51 16.17 17.58 -8.93
C GLY A 51 16.10 19.06 -8.58
N GLU A 52 15.53 19.88 -9.48
CA GLU A 52 15.24 21.32 -9.31
C GLU A 52 14.34 21.67 -8.09
N ASP A 53 13.99 20.68 -7.27
CA ASP A 53 13.13 20.75 -6.08
C ASP A 53 13.90 21.03 -4.78
N ASP A 54 15.21 21.27 -4.84
CA ASP A 54 16.07 21.62 -3.68
C ASP A 54 15.61 22.90 -2.95
N ASP A 55 14.78 23.72 -3.60
CA ASP A 55 14.16 24.91 -3.02
C ASP A 55 12.88 24.64 -2.19
N ILE A 56 12.34 23.40 -2.20
CA ILE A 56 11.13 23.06 -1.42
C ILE A 56 11.50 22.65 0.01
N LYS A 57 10.87 23.30 0.99
CA LYS A 57 11.03 22.94 2.41
C LYS A 57 10.68 21.45 2.65
N PRO A 58 11.43 20.72 3.48
CA PRO A 58 11.19 19.30 3.74
C PRO A 58 9.75 18.98 4.16
N GLU A 59 9.11 19.84 4.95
CA GLU A 59 7.70 19.69 5.36
C GLU A 59 6.74 19.74 4.17
N MET A 60 6.95 20.66 3.23
CA MET A 60 6.13 20.77 2.02
C MET A 60 6.35 19.58 1.08
N LYS A 61 7.59 19.07 0.98
CA LYS A 61 7.88 17.83 0.26
C LYS A 61 7.13 16.65 0.87
N GLN A 62 7.11 16.54 2.20
CA GLN A 62 6.34 15.51 2.90
C GLN A 62 4.83 15.63 2.63
N LYS A 63 4.26 16.85 2.70
CA LYS A 63 2.84 17.10 2.37
C LYS A 63 2.51 16.74 0.91
N LYS A 64 3.41 17.07 -0.02
CA LYS A 64 3.28 16.73 -1.44
C LYS A 64 3.23 15.21 -1.64
N PHE A 65 4.21 14.48 -1.09
CA PHE A 65 4.26 13.02 -1.22
C PHE A 65 3.07 12.34 -0.55
N ASN A 66 2.66 12.81 0.64
CA ASN A 66 1.47 12.31 1.29
C ASN A 66 0.23 12.46 0.38
N CYS A 67 -0.01 13.66 -0.15
CA CYS A 67 -1.14 13.93 -1.06
C CYS A 67 -1.10 13.00 -2.29
N TYR A 68 0.07 12.82 -2.91
CA TYR A 68 0.21 11.95 -4.08
C TYR A 68 -0.10 10.48 -3.79
N PHE A 69 0.40 9.92 -2.70
CA PHE A 69 0.04 8.54 -2.35
C PHE A 69 -1.47 8.43 -2.04
N VAL A 70 -2.04 9.37 -1.28
CA VAL A 70 -3.49 9.39 -1.00
C VAL A 70 -4.29 9.35 -2.30
N ILE A 71 -4.08 10.31 -3.20
CA ILE A 71 -4.90 10.44 -4.41
C ILE A 71 -4.71 9.27 -5.37
N LEU A 72 -3.50 8.69 -5.45
CA LEU A 72 -3.26 7.46 -6.22
C LEU A 72 -4.08 6.30 -5.66
N GLY A 73 -4.10 6.10 -4.34
CA GLY A 73 -4.92 5.08 -3.70
C GLY A 73 -6.43 5.32 -3.93
N GLN A 74 -6.90 6.56 -3.80
CA GLN A 74 -8.30 6.93 -3.99
C GLN A 74 -8.77 6.72 -5.43
N SER A 75 -7.96 7.13 -6.41
CA SER A 75 -8.26 7.02 -7.83
C SER A 75 -8.02 5.63 -8.42
N TRP A 76 -7.48 4.68 -7.64
CA TRP A 76 -7.25 3.32 -8.12
C TRP A 76 -8.59 2.69 -8.59
N PRO A 77 -8.74 2.39 -9.89
CA PRO A 77 -10.05 2.10 -10.46
C PRO A 77 -10.37 0.61 -10.35
N SER A 78 -11.62 0.24 -10.57
CA SER A 78 -12.05 -1.16 -10.79
C SER A 78 -12.07 -1.55 -12.28
N VAL A 79 -11.57 -0.68 -13.16
CA VAL A 79 -11.57 -0.87 -14.61
C VAL A 79 -10.37 -1.72 -15.02
N VAL A 80 -10.63 -2.91 -15.58
CA VAL A 80 -9.62 -3.93 -15.91
C VAL A 80 -8.52 -3.40 -16.82
N THR A 81 -8.87 -2.68 -17.90
CA THR A 81 -7.87 -2.16 -18.86
C THR A 81 -6.85 -1.23 -18.21
N THR A 82 -7.30 -0.39 -17.28
CA THR A 82 -6.42 0.52 -16.53
C THR A 82 -5.58 -0.26 -15.52
N GLN A 83 -6.16 -1.28 -14.88
CA GLN A 83 -5.42 -2.16 -13.97
C GLN A 83 -4.34 -2.97 -14.70
N ASP A 84 -4.59 -3.46 -15.92
CA ASP A 84 -3.60 -4.18 -16.72
C ASP A 84 -2.40 -3.28 -17.08
N GLU A 85 -2.65 -2.01 -17.39
CA GLU A 85 -1.61 -1.06 -17.75
C GLU A 85 -0.78 -0.60 -16.54
N PHE A 86 -1.42 -0.40 -15.39
CA PHE A 86 -0.82 0.28 -14.23
C PHE A 86 -0.59 -0.62 -13.02
N GLY A 87 -1.20 -1.80 -12.92
CA GLY A 87 -1.21 -2.62 -11.72
C GLY A 87 0.18 -3.02 -11.24
N SER A 88 1.06 -3.47 -12.14
CA SER A 88 2.46 -3.72 -11.78
C SER A 88 3.17 -2.45 -11.35
N LYS A 89 3.05 -1.37 -12.14
CA LYS A 89 3.73 -0.09 -11.88
C LYS A 89 3.34 0.51 -10.52
N PHE A 90 2.05 0.47 -10.20
CA PHE A 90 1.53 1.03 -8.96
C PHE A 90 1.90 0.16 -7.76
N SER A 91 1.81 -1.17 -7.90
CA SER A 91 2.31 -2.10 -6.87
C SER A 91 3.79 -1.86 -6.60
N ASP A 92 4.61 -1.77 -7.65
CA ASP A 92 6.05 -1.49 -7.55
C ASP A 92 6.33 -0.18 -6.81
N LEU A 93 5.62 0.88 -7.18
CA LEU A 93 5.75 2.19 -6.54
C LEU A 93 5.45 2.12 -5.03
N LEU A 94 4.35 1.49 -4.64
CA LEU A 94 3.98 1.38 -3.22
C LEU A 94 4.99 0.54 -2.43
N LEU A 95 5.36 -0.64 -2.95
CA LEU A 95 6.24 -1.58 -2.26
C LEU A 95 7.65 -1.03 -2.10
N THR A 96 8.21 -0.43 -3.15
CA THR A 96 9.54 0.18 -3.08
C THR A 96 9.57 1.44 -2.21
N SER A 97 8.44 2.14 -2.07
CA SER A 97 8.36 3.37 -1.28
C SER A 97 8.10 3.11 0.21
N LEU A 98 7.49 1.99 0.60
CA LEU A 98 6.95 1.79 1.95
C LEU A 98 7.99 2.03 3.04
N LEU A 99 9.13 1.34 2.99
CA LEU A 99 10.11 1.37 4.08
C LEU A 99 11.09 2.56 4.01
N HIS A 100 11.14 3.27 2.88
CA HIS A 100 12.08 4.37 2.64
C HIS A 100 11.53 5.75 2.99
N ASN A 101 10.32 5.80 3.56
CA ASN A 101 9.61 7.04 3.83
C ASN A 101 9.33 7.24 5.32
N THR A 102 9.04 8.49 5.70
CA THR A 102 8.62 8.83 7.07
C THR A 102 7.36 8.06 7.48
N TRP A 103 7.18 7.78 8.77
CA TRP A 103 6.05 7.00 9.29
C TRP A 103 4.67 7.47 8.79
N LYS A 104 4.46 8.80 8.67
CA LYS A 104 3.20 9.38 8.14
C LYS A 104 2.93 9.00 6.69
N ILE A 105 4.00 8.96 5.88
CA ILE A 105 3.91 8.53 4.49
C ILE A 105 3.73 7.00 4.44
N GLN A 106 4.40 6.22 5.30
CA GLN A 106 4.20 4.76 5.37
C GLN A 106 2.72 4.40 5.62
N VAL A 107 2.07 5.06 6.58
CA VAL A 107 0.62 4.91 6.86
C VAL A 107 -0.21 5.17 5.60
N THR A 108 0.15 6.18 4.82
CA THR A 108 -0.56 6.53 3.59
C THR A 108 -0.35 5.50 2.49
N ILE A 109 0.88 4.99 2.36
CA ILE A 109 1.23 3.94 1.41
C ILE A 109 0.45 2.66 1.75
N LEU A 110 0.38 2.27 3.04
CA LEU A 110 -0.38 1.09 3.48
C LEU A 110 -1.87 1.22 3.15
N LYS A 111 -2.49 2.38 3.42
CA LYS A 111 -3.89 2.64 3.02
C LYS A 111 -4.11 2.56 1.51
N SER A 112 -3.13 3.01 0.73
CA SER A 112 -3.19 2.95 -0.73
C SER A 112 -3.01 1.51 -1.23
N LEU A 113 -2.13 0.75 -0.59
CA LEU A 113 -1.91 -0.68 -0.86
C LEU A 113 -3.16 -1.49 -0.51
N PHE A 114 -3.85 -1.18 0.59
CA PHE A 114 -5.15 -1.77 0.92
C PHE A 114 -6.16 -1.56 -0.22
N LYS A 115 -6.34 -0.31 -0.69
CA LYS A 115 -7.24 0.00 -1.81
C LYS A 115 -6.81 -0.71 -3.10
N LEU A 116 -5.51 -0.81 -3.35
CA LEU A 116 -4.96 -1.58 -4.46
C LEU A 116 -5.42 -3.04 -4.37
N ILE A 117 -5.11 -3.74 -3.29
CA ILE A 117 -5.43 -5.16 -3.10
C ILE A 117 -6.94 -5.40 -3.15
N ASP A 118 -7.73 -4.52 -2.54
CA ASP A 118 -9.18 -4.67 -2.47
C ASP A 118 -9.83 -4.66 -3.87
N ARG A 119 -9.42 -3.70 -4.71
CA ARG A 119 -10.02 -3.45 -6.03
C ARG A 119 -9.32 -4.18 -7.18
N TYR A 120 -8.08 -4.64 -7.01
CA TYR A 120 -7.30 -5.21 -8.11
C TYR A 120 -7.85 -6.57 -8.55
N HIS A 121 -8.32 -6.64 -9.79
CA HIS A 121 -9.06 -7.80 -10.30
C HIS A 121 -8.22 -9.08 -10.37
N ILE A 122 -6.88 -8.97 -10.38
CA ILE A 122 -5.99 -10.15 -10.36
C ILE A 122 -6.19 -11.02 -9.11
N PHE A 123 -6.72 -10.45 -8.02
CA PHE A 123 -7.07 -11.15 -6.78
C PHE A 123 -8.51 -11.69 -6.75
N GLN A 124 -9.24 -11.69 -7.87
CA GLN A 124 -10.51 -12.42 -8.00
C GLN A 124 -10.23 -13.92 -8.18
N LYS A 125 -11.05 -14.79 -7.56
CA LYS A 125 -10.78 -16.24 -7.50
C LYS A 125 -10.54 -16.88 -8.88
N ASP A 126 -11.30 -16.53 -9.90
CA ASP A 126 -11.14 -17.02 -11.27
C ASP A 126 -9.84 -16.53 -11.94
N LYS A 127 -9.36 -15.35 -11.55
CA LYS A 127 -8.17 -14.70 -12.11
C LYS A 127 -6.88 -15.14 -11.43
N ILE A 128 -6.95 -15.41 -10.13
CA ILE A 128 -5.83 -16.01 -9.39
C ILE A 128 -5.42 -17.33 -10.04
N LEU A 129 -6.38 -18.18 -10.40
CA LEU A 129 -6.09 -19.46 -11.05
C LEU A 129 -5.45 -19.29 -12.44
N LEU A 130 -5.92 -18.30 -13.22
CA LEU A 130 -5.38 -18.01 -14.55
C LEU A 130 -3.97 -17.42 -14.50
N HIS A 131 -3.68 -16.58 -13.50
CA HIS A 131 -2.42 -15.84 -13.36
C HIS A 131 -1.61 -16.28 -12.14
N LYS A 132 -1.67 -17.57 -11.79
CA LYS A 132 -1.15 -18.14 -10.54
C LYS A 132 0.28 -17.69 -10.21
N ALA A 133 1.21 -17.79 -11.16
CA ALA A 133 2.61 -17.42 -10.93
C ALA A 133 2.79 -15.92 -10.64
N VAL A 134 2.04 -15.05 -11.33
CA VAL A 134 2.07 -13.60 -11.13
C VAL A 134 1.50 -13.26 -9.76
N VAL A 135 0.35 -13.84 -9.40
CA VAL A 135 -0.28 -13.62 -8.08
C VAL A 135 0.58 -14.14 -6.95
N GLN A 136 1.19 -15.32 -7.09
CA GLN A 136 2.13 -15.87 -6.11
C GLN A 136 3.30 -14.91 -5.88
N GLY A 137 3.99 -14.48 -6.94
CA GLY A 137 5.13 -13.57 -6.83
C GLY A 137 4.74 -12.21 -6.22
N LEU A 138 3.61 -11.65 -6.63
CA LEU A 138 3.12 -10.38 -6.11
C LEU A 138 2.72 -10.49 -4.63
N THR A 139 2.01 -11.56 -4.27
CA THR A 139 1.56 -11.83 -2.89
C THR A 139 2.76 -11.97 -1.96
N THR A 140 3.74 -12.80 -2.31
CA THR A 140 4.97 -12.97 -1.52
C THR A 140 5.66 -11.64 -1.31
N ARG A 141 5.86 -10.86 -2.39
CA ARG A 141 6.55 -9.57 -2.30
C ARG A 141 5.78 -8.56 -1.45
N MET A 142 4.45 -8.51 -1.54
CA MET A 142 3.61 -7.65 -0.71
C MET A 142 3.75 -8.02 0.77
N LEU A 143 3.64 -9.31 1.10
CA LEU A 143 3.79 -9.80 2.48
C LEU A 143 5.18 -9.49 3.04
N GLU A 144 6.25 -9.82 2.30
CA GLU A 144 7.63 -9.54 2.71
C GLU A 144 7.87 -8.05 2.98
N THR A 145 7.28 -7.19 2.15
CA THR A 145 7.39 -5.73 2.31
C THR A 145 6.65 -5.21 3.54
N MET A 146 5.52 -5.83 3.92
CA MET A 146 4.70 -5.41 5.06
C MET A 146 5.21 -5.94 6.42
N ILE A 147 5.98 -7.04 6.45
CA ILE A 147 6.49 -7.64 7.70
C ILE A 147 7.17 -6.62 8.63
N PRO A 148 8.10 -5.76 8.17
CA PRO A 148 8.73 -4.76 9.05
C PRO A 148 7.74 -3.73 9.62
N SER A 149 6.63 -3.46 8.92
CA SER A 149 5.57 -2.58 9.39
C SER A 149 4.71 -3.22 10.49
N LEU A 150 4.47 -4.55 10.43
CA LEU A 150 3.82 -5.30 11.51
C LEU A 150 4.64 -5.23 12.81
N GLY A 151 5.96 -5.38 12.70
CA GLY A 151 6.89 -5.29 13.83
C GLY A 151 7.27 -3.88 14.27
N ASN A 152 6.57 -2.83 13.82
CA ASN A 152 6.98 -1.45 14.10
C ASN A 152 6.81 -1.10 15.59
N ILE A 153 7.91 -1.07 16.35
CA ILE A 153 7.89 -0.83 17.79
C ILE A 153 7.37 0.55 18.20
N LYS A 154 7.46 1.55 17.32
CA LYS A 154 7.27 2.96 17.68
C LYS A 154 5.87 3.48 17.38
N TYR A 155 5.25 3.00 16.31
CA TYR A 155 4.03 3.59 15.77
C TYR A 155 2.92 2.55 15.64
N THR A 156 2.02 2.50 16.62
CA THR A 156 0.84 1.62 16.62
C THR A 156 0.00 1.77 15.35
N VAL A 157 -0.14 2.99 14.83
CA VAL A 157 -0.88 3.25 13.58
C VAL A 157 -0.26 2.53 12.37
N ILE A 158 1.07 2.39 12.30
CA ILE A 158 1.70 1.61 11.22
C ILE A 158 1.34 0.14 11.36
N ARG A 159 1.43 -0.40 12.58
CA ARG A 159 1.09 -1.80 12.85
C ARG A 159 -0.37 -2.10 12.50
N HIS A 160 -1.28 -1.20 12.86
CA HIS A 160 -2.70 -1.32 12.53
C HIS A 160 -2.98 -1.38 11.02
N GLU A 161 -2.44 -0.42 10.25
CA GLU A 161 -2.64 -0.40 8.80
C GLU A 161 -1.96 -1.59 8.11
N ALA A 162 -0.78 -2.00 8.60
CA ALA A 162 -0.07 -3.17 8.08
C ALA A 162 -0.83 -4.47 8.35
N LEU A 163 -1.37 -4.64 9.57
CA LEU A 163 -2.17 -5.81 9.94
C LEU A 163 -3.44 -5.90 9.10
N SER A 164 -4.15 -4.78 8.94
CA SER A 164 -5.38 -4.74 8.14
C SER A 164 -5.11 -5.03 6.65
N THR A 165 -4.00 -4.54 6.11
CA THR A 165 -3.61 -4.81 4.72
C THR A 165 -3.14 -6.25 4.51
N THR A 166 -2.40 -6.79 5.49
CA THR A 166 -1.92 -8.19 5.49
C THR A 166 -3.09 -9.17 5.55
N GLU A 167 -4.02 -8.93 6.47
CA GLU A 167 -5.26 -9.72 6.61
C GLU A 167 -6.06 -9.71 5.30
N LEU A 168 -6.30 -8.54 4.70
CA LEU A 168 -7.02 -8.42 3.43
C LEU A 168 -6.37 -9.27 2.34
N LEU A 169 -5.05 -9.18 2.18
CA LEU A 169 -4.32 -9.93 1.16
C LEU A 169 -4.44 -11.44 1.40
N ILE A 170 -4.21 -11.89 2.64
CA ILE A 170 -4.31 -13.31 3.00
C ILE A 170 -5.73 -13.82 2.71
N ASN A 171 -6.77 -13.10 3.14
CA ASN A 171 -8.16 -13.47 2.89
C ASN A 171 -8.50 -13.60 1.40
N LYS A 172 -7.86 -12.84 0.52
CA LYS A 172 -8.07 -12.95 -0.94
C LYS A 172 -7.45 -14.23 -1.52
N VAL A 173 -6.40 -14.79 -0.91
CA VAL A 173 -5.59 -15.86 -1.52
C VAL A 173 -5.51 -17.16 -0.72
N ILE A 174 -5.93 -17.19 0.55
CA ILE A 174 -5.74 -18.33 1.46
C ILE A 174 -6.42 -19.63 0.97
N ASP A 175 -7.57 -19.49 0.31
CA ASP A 175 -8.34 -20.61 -0.26
C ASP A 175 -7.73 -21.17 -1.55
N VAL A 176 -6.70 -20.54 -2.12
CA VAL A 176 -6.12 -20.93 -3.42
C VAL A 176 -4.75 -21.57 -3.22
N ASP A 177 -4.69 -22.88 -3.50
CA ASP A 177 -3.48 -23.65 -3.26
C ASP A 177 -2.31 -23.23 -4.14
N GLY A 178 -1.13 -23.16 -3.52
CA GLY A 178 0.13 -22.78 -4.16
C GLY A 178 0.33 -21.28 -4.38
N ILE A 179 -0.54 -20.41 -3.87
CA ILE A 179 -0.27 -18.96 -3.82
C ILE A 179 0.60 -18.61 -2.61
N LEU A 180 0.27 -19.15 -1.44
CA LEU A 180 1.04 -18.95 -0.21
C LEU A 180 2.00 -20.12 0.00
N SER A 181 3.27 -19.85 0.21
CA SER A 181 4.27 -20.87 0.60
C SER A 181 4.36 -20.98 2.12
N SER A 182 4.84 -22.12 2.63
CA SER A 182 5.13 -22.30 4.05
C SER A 182 6.16 -21.29 4.57
N ASP A 183 7.19 -20.98 3.78
CA ASP A 183 8.22 -19.99 4.14
C ASP A 183 7.64 -18.59 4.41
N ILE A 184 6.82 -18.05 3.50
CA ILE A 184 6.25 -16.71 3.72
C ILE A 184 5.23 -16.71 4.86
N LEU A 185 4.44 -17.79 4.99
CA LEU A 185 3.48 -17.93 6.08
C LEU A 185 4.16 -17.99 7.45
N SER A 186 5.27 -18.72 7.57
CA SER A 186 6.06 -18.77 8.81
C SER A 186 6.63 -17.39 9.17
N LYS A 187 7.17 -16.64 8.21
CA LYS A 187 7.65 -15.26 8.46
C LYS A 187 6.53 -14.32 8.92
N VAL A 188 5.33 -14.45 8.35
CA VAL A 188 4.16 -13.66 8.80
C VAL A 188 3.71 -14.13 10.19
N GLN A 189 3.70 -15.43 10.45
CA GLN A 189 3.36 -16.02 11.75
C GLN A 189 4.28 -15.49 12.86
N ASP A 190 5.58 -15.42 12.61
CA ASP A 190 6.56 -14.86 13.55
C ASP A 190 6.29 -13.38 13.83
N ALA A 191 6.01 -12.59 12.78
CA ALA A 191 5.70 -11.18 12.91
C ALA A 191 4.41 -10.94 13.73
N LEU A 192 3.36 -11.73 13.49
CA LEU A 192 2.10 -11.66 14.22
C LEU A 192 2.24 -12.14 15.68
N SER A 193 3.04 -13.17 15.91
CA SER A 193 3.32 -13.68 17.26
C SER A 193 3.99 -12.61 18.12
N ALA A 194 4.90 -11.82 17.54
CA ALA A 194 5.50 -10.67 18.23
C ALA A 194 4.46 -9.57 18.57
N MET A 195 3.35 -9.48 17.84
CA MET A 195 2.25 -8.55 18.13
C MET A 195 1.32 -9.01 19.25
N SER A 196 1.41 -10.26 19.74
CA SER A 196 0.60 -10.71 20.87
C SER A 196 0.85 -9.91 22.16
N GLY A 197 2.02 -9.27 22.28
CA GLY A 197 2.36 -8.34 23.36
C GLY A 197 2.05 -6.87 23.09
N ASP A 198 1.28 -6.54 22.04
CA ASP A 198 0.93 -5.15 21.71
C ASP A 198 0.17 -4.47 22.85
N SER A 199 0.29 -3.15 22.99
CA SER A 199 -0.47 -2.40 23.99
C SER A 199 -1.94 -2.17 23.59
N SER A 200 -2.29 -2.40 22.32
CA SER A 200 -3.65 -2.27 21.80
C SER A 200 -4.38 -3.62 21.81
N PRO A 201 -5.47 -3.77 22.60
CA PRO A 201 -6.26 -5.02 22.62
C PRO A 201 -6.85 -5.39 21.25
N GLU A 202 -7.32 -4.39 20.50
CA GLU A 202 -7.86 -4.60 19.14
C GLU A 202 -6.83 -5.24 18.20
N LEU A 203 -5.56 -4.79 18.27
CA LEU A 203 -4.49 -5.38 17.46
C LEU A 203 -4.13 -6.79 17.93
N GLN A 204 -4.18 -7.06 19.23
CA GLN A 204 -3.97 -8.40 19.76
C GLN A 204 -5.03 -9.36 19.24
N ASP A 205 -6.32 -9.01 19.39
CA ASP A 205 -7.45 -9.85 18.96
C ASP A 205 -7.36 -10.16 17.46
N LYS A 206 -7.13 -9.11 16.65
CA LYS A 206 -7.02 -9.24 15.20
C LYS A 206 -5.78 -10.05 14.77
N SER A 207 -4.65 -9.86 15.45
CA SER A 207 -3.45 -10.65 15.22
C SER A 207 -3.68 -12.12 15.55
N HIS A 208 -4.33 -12.42 16.68
CA HIS A 208 -4.62 -13.79 17.11
C HIS A 208 -5.53 -14.53 16.13
N GLU A 209 -6.58 -13.87 15.62
CA GLU A 209 -7.47 -14.48 14.64
C GLU A 209 -6.74 -14.79 13.33
N LEU A 210 -5.94 -13.85 12.82
CA LEU A 210 -5.14 -14.08 11.61
C LEU A 210 -4.08 -15.18 11.82
N LEU A 211 -3.44 -15.21 12.98
CA LEU A 211 -2.45 -16.23 13.36
C LEU A 211 -3.06 -17.63 13.34
N LYS A 212 -4.29 -17.78 13.83
CA LYS A 212 -5.03 -19.05 13.80
C LYS A 212 -5.28 -19.51 12.36
N GLN A 213 -5.71 -18.62 11.48
CA GLN A 213 -5.94 -18.93 10.06
C GLN A 213 -4.65 -19.37 9.36
N ILE A 214 -3.56 -18.64 9.59
CA ILE A 214 -2.24 -18.98 9.03
C ILE A 214 -1.75 -20.33 9.53
N THR A 215 -1.88 -20.60 10.84
CA THR A 215 -1.44 -21.86 11.44
C THR A 215 -2.17 -23.05 10.80
N VAL A 216 -3.49 -22.93 10.62
CA VAL A 216 -4.28 -23.94 9.90
C VAL A 216 -3.78 -24.11 8.47
N LYS A 217 -3.53 -23.02 7.73
CA LYS A 217 -3.06 -23.12 6.35
C LYS A 217 -1.68 -23.77 6.23
N ILE A 218 -0.74 -23.47 7.13
CA ILE A 218 0.59 -24.12 7.14
C ILE A 218 0.43 -25.64 7.28
N SER A 219 -0.38 -26.11 8.23
CA SER A 219 -0.63 -27.55 8.43
C SER A 219 -1.33 -28.25 7.26
N THR A 220 -1.90 -27.51 6.31
CA THR A 220 -2.48 -28.08 5.07
C THR A 220 -1.52 -28.10 3.88
N ILE A 221 -0.41 -27.35 3.96
CA ILE A 221 0.60 -27.27 2.90
C ILE A 221 1.73 -28.29 3.14
N GLU A 222 2.03 -28.61 4.40
CA GLU A 222 2.97 -29.66 4.82
C GLU A 222 2.42 -31.08 4.62
#